data_AF-A0A173SGQ3-F1
#
_entry.id   AF-A0A173SGQ3-F1
#
_cell.length_a   1.000
_cell.length_b   1.000
_cell.length_c   1.000
_cell.angle_alpha   90.00
_cell.angle_beta   90.00
_cell.angle_gamma   90.00
#
_symmetry.space_group_name_H-M   'P 1'
#
loop_
_entity.id
_entity.type
_entity.pdbx_description
1 polymer ?
#
loop_
_entity_poly.entity_id
_entity_poly.type
_entity_poly.pdbx_seq_one_letter_code
_entity_poly.pdbx_strand_id
1 'polypeptide(L)'
;MIKKLRVAVDHGNRNMKTCHFIFTTGLTEQDKKPARGEKYLKYQGKYYTLSEKRIPYQRDKTQDSRNRFWILTLFAIAMELEQKSQIQPEDVIQVELPIGLPPKHFAELCERYERYFKGDGKVQELCFNDKVYHLCIQNVMAFPQDYAAMMTRMMEIREIPKVVGIDIGGFTSDYLLMRSGRPDMDYCDSLEKGVITMYNDIISSINSEYDMLLEEADIDSIIKGKTQYYEEAVVQAVETMVQNFVTDLLNSIRERGIDTKSTYTVFIGGGAVLLERFLEQADRLGKHTFIRDMKANADGYDLLYRMTQAGV
;
A
#
# COMPACT_ATOMS: atom_id res chain seq x y z
N MET A 1 2.27 26.98 -18.77
CA MET A 1 1.66 26.21 -19.89
C MET A 1 0.79 25.10 -19.33
N ILE A 2 -0.12 24.52 -20.11
CA ILE A 2 -0.87 23.33 -19.64
C ILE A 2 -0.03 22.08 -19.88
N LYS A 3 0.19 21.28 -18.82
CA LYS A 3 0.90 20.01 -18.82
C LYS A 3 -0.06 18.90 -18.41
N LYS A 4 0.18 17.69 -18.90
CA LYS A 4 -0.53 16.48 -18.45
C LYS A 4 0.43 15.61 -17.64
N LEU A 5 -0.06 15.05 -16.55
CA LEU A 5 0.68 14.15 -15.69
C LEU A 5 -0.25 13.03 -15.24
N ARG A 6 0.20 11.78 -15.33
CA ARG A 6 -0.48 10.65 -14.70
C ARG A 6 0.31 10.25 -13.46
N VAL A 7 -0.40 10.08 -12.34
CA VAL A 7 0.20 9.69 -11.07
C VAL A 7 -0.63 8.55 -10.49
N ALA A 8 -0.14 7.33 -10.61
CA ALA A 8 -0.76 6.20 -9.92
C ALA A 8 -0.42 6.23 -8.43
N VAL A 9 -1.43 6.08 -7.57
CA VAL A 9 -1.26 6.16 -6.11
C VAL A 9 -1.90 4.95 -5.43
N ASP A 10 -1.11 4.23 -4.66
CA ASP A 10 -1.56 3.20 -3.72
C ASP A 10 -1.64 3.78 -2.32
N HIS A 11 -2.87 4.04 -1.86
CA HIS A 11 -3.17 4.57 -0.53
C HIS A 11 -3.15 3.45 0.51
N GLY A 12 -1.96 2.94 0.82
CA GLY A 12 -1.78 1.90 1.84
C GLY A 12 -1.98 2.42 3.28
N ASN A 13 -2.28 1.51 4.21
CA ASN A 13 -2.45 1.86 5.63
C ASN A 13 -1.13 2.16 6.34
N ARG A 14 -0.02 1.51 5.93
CA ARG A 14 1.33 1.80 6.44
C ARG A 14 2.02 2.88 5.59
N ASN A 15 2.01 2.69 4.27
CA ASN A 15 2.73 3.54 3.32
C ASN A 15 1.83 3.96 2.15
N MET A 16 2.01 5.21 1.73
CA MET A 16 1.66 5.72 0.41
C MET A 16 2.70 5.27 -0.61
N LYS A 17 2.26 4.87 -1.80
CA LYS A 17 3.18 4.48 -2.88
C LYS A 17 2.75 5.05 -4.22
N THR A 18 3.73 5.44 -5.02
CA THR A 18 3.61 5.78 -6.43
C THR A 18 4.59 4.91 -7.23
N CYS A 19 4.65 5.07 -8.55
CA CYS A 19 5.62 4.33 -9.37
C CYS A 19 7.08 4.59 -8.97
N HIS A 20 7.40 5.78 -8.43
CA HIS A 20 8.77 6.13 -8.04
C HIS A 20 9.01 6.30 -6.54
N PHE A 21 7.96 6.51 -5.73
CA PHE A 21 8.12 6.88 -4.33
C PHE A 21 7.33 5.99 -3.38
N ILE A 22 7.89 5.81 -2.18
CA ILE A 22 7.24 5.19 -1.03
C ILE A 22 7.47 6.12 0.16
N PHE A 23 6.42 6.44 0.90
CA PHE A 23 6.52 7.21 2.13
C PHE A 23 5.44 6.77 3.12
N THR A 24 5.73 6.93 4.42
CA THR A 24 4.80 6.57 5.49
C THR A 24 3.49 7.34 5.34
N THR A 25 2.36 6.69 5.62
CA THR A 25 1.02 7.30 5.64
C THR A 25 0.89 8.18 6.89
N GLY A 26 1.69 9.23 6.98
CA GLY A 26 1.84 10.10 8.14
C GLY A 26 2.20 11.52 7.72
N LEU A 27 1.59 12.50 8.37
CA LEU A 27 1.90 13.92 8.14
C LEU A 27 1.74 14.74 9.42
N THR A 28 2.41 15.89 9.44
CA THR A 28 2.26 16.92 10.46
C THR A 28 1.74 18.20 9.81
N GLU A 29 0.68 18.79 10.35
CA GLU A 29 0.17 20.11 9.95
C GLU A 29 0.79 21.19 10.85
N GLN A 30 1.17 22.33 10.26
CA GLN A 30 1.77 23.47 10.93
C GLN A 30 1.22 24.79 10.36
N ASP A 31 1.09 25.82 11.21
CA ASP A 31 0.68 27.17 10.78
C ASP A 31 1.85 28.00 10.22
N LYS A 32 3.08 27.59 10.51
CA LYS A 32 4.30 28.29 10.11
C LYS A 32 5.11 27.43 9.16
N LYS A 33 5.90 28.10 8.31
CA LYS A 33 6.83 27.44 7.40
C LYS A 33 7.79 26.54 8.20
N PRO A 34 8.00 25.28 7.80
CA PRO A 34 8.92 24.36 8.48
C PRO A 34 10.37 24.84 8.49
N ALA A 35 11.20 24.18 9.30
CA ALA A 35 12.61 24.49 9.42
C ALA A 35 13.35 24.35 8.08
N ARG A 36 14.46 25.08 7.94
CA ARG A 36 15.27 25.07 6.72
C ARG A 36 15.76 23.64 6.41
N GLY A 37 15.48 23.17 5.19
CA GLY A 37 15.91 21.86 4.71
C GLY A 37 14.84 20.76 4.82
N GLU A 38 13.73 21.00 5.53
CA GLU A 38 12.61 20.09 5.54
C GLU A 38 11.81 20.19 4.24
N LYS A 39 11.44 19.04 3.65
CA LYS A 39 10.52 19.00 2.53
C LYS A 39 9.10 19.26 3.02
N TYR A 40 8.39 20.17 2.38
CA TYR A 40 7.06 20.57 2.80
C TYR A 40 6.14 20.90 1.64
N LEU A 41 4.85 20.84 1.93
CA LEU A 41 3.76 21.20 1.06
C LEU A 41 2.95 22.32 1.72
N LYS A 42 2.74 23.43 1.02
CA LYS A 42 1.84 24.50 1.44
C LYS A 42 0.57 24.43 0.59
N TYR A 43 -0.56 24.31 1.27
CA TYR A 43 -1.87 24.16 0.66
C TYR A 43 -2.94 24.79 1.56
N GLN A 44 -3.85 25.57 0.98
CA GLN A 44 -4.93 26.28 1.69
C GLN A 44 -4.46 27.06 2.94
N GLY A 45 -3.29 27.72 2.85
CA GLY A 45 -2.74 28.55 3.92
C GLY A 45 -2.04 27.79 5.04
N LYS A 46 -2.00 26.45 4.99
CA LYS A 46 -1.31 25.58 5.96
C LYS A 46 -0.04 24.99 5.37
N TYR A 47 0.89 24.59 6.25
CA TYR A 47 2.10 23.87 5.89
C TYR A 47 2.01 22.42 6.38
N TYR A 48 2.45 21.50 5.56
CA TYR A 48 2.45 20.08 5.83
C TYR A 48 3.85 19.50 5.63
N THR A 49 4.26 18.59 6.50
CA THR A 49 5.47 17.77 6.36
C THR A 49 5.11 16.30 6.47
N LEU A 50 5.85 15.43 5.77
CA LEU A 50 5.70 13.99 5.92
C LEU A 50 6.23 13.57 7.31
N SER A 51 5.61 12.55 7.90
CA SER A 51 5.97 12.02 9.21
C SER A 51 6.06 10.51 9.18
N GLU A 52 7.02 9.96 9.92
CA GLU A 52 7.11 8.51 10.17
C GLU A 52 6.04 8.02 11.16
N LYS A 53 5.31 8.93 11.82
CA LYS A 53 4.16 8.55 12.64
C LYS A 53 2.94 8.35 11.75
N ARG A 54 2.60 7.08 11.50
CA ARG A 54 1.42 6.70 10.71
C ARG A 54 0.11 7.26 11.29
N ILE A 55 -0.82 7.52 10.38
CA ILE A 55 -2.23 7.75 10.68
C ILE A 55 -2.83 6.44 11.22
N PRO A 56 -3.66 6.47 12.28
CA PRO A 56 -4.41 5.29 12.72
C PRO A 56 -5.23 4.69 11.58
N TYR A 57 -5.41 3.38 11.59
CA TYR A 57 -6.17 2.67 10.57
C TYR A 57 -7.55 3.31 10.33
N GLN A 58 -7.87 3.49 9.06
CA GLN A 58 -9.19 3.87 8.59
C GLN A 58 -9.59 2.92 7.48
N ARG A 59 -10.68 2.17 7.71
CA ARG A 59 -11.28 1.30 6.69
C ARG A 59 -11.64 2.11 5.45
N ASP A 60 -12.28 3.26 5.67
CA ASP A 60 -12.58 4.22 4.62
C ASP A 60 -11.78 5.51 4.82
N LYS A 61 -10.77 5.70 3.96
CA LYS A 61 -9.86 6.86 3.97
C LYS A 61 -10.55 8.16 3.57
N THR A 62 -11.70 8.10 2.90
CA THR A 62 -12.45 9.29 2.49
C THR A 62 -13.22 9.93 3.64
N GLN A 63 -13.38 9.22 4.76
CA GLN A 63 -14.01 9.74 5.98
C GLN A 63 -13.02 10.45 6.91
N ASP A 64 -11.76 10.63 6.49
CA ASP A 64 -10.82 11.36 7.30
C ASP A 64 -11.23 12.84 7.43
N SER A 65 -11.77 13.22 8.59
CA SER A 65 -12.26 14.59 8.85
C SER A 65 -11.17 15.66 8.72
N ARG A 66 -9.89 15.27 8.81
CA ARG A 66 -8.72 16.14 8.62
C ARG A 66 -8.17 16.13 7.19
N ASN A 67 -8.80 15.40 6.27
CA ASN A 67 -8.39 15.28 4.86
C ASN A 67 -6.92 14.90 4.66
N ARG A 68 -6.33 14.12 5.57
CA ARG A 68 -4.90 13.80 5.51
C ARG A 68 -4.57 12.95 4.30
N PHE A 69 -5.44 12.03 3.89
CA PHE A 69 -5.24 11.23 2.66
C PHE A 69 -5.29 12.08 1.38
N TRP A 70 -6.12 13.13 1.36
CA TRP A 70 -6.06 14.13 0.28
C TRP A 70 -4.71 14.84 0.26
N ILE A 71 -4.23 15.34 1.40
CA ILE A 71 -2.93 16.02 1.49
C ILE A 71 -1.76 15.08 1.12
N LEU A 72 -1.79 13.82 1.56
CA LEU A 72 -0.81 12.81 1.16
C LEU A 72 -0.84 12.54 -0.34
N THR A 73 -2.01 12.62 -0.98
CA THR A 73 -2.13 12.51 -2.45
C THR A 73 -1.49 13.71 -3.15
N LEU A 74 -1.65 14.92 -2.60
CA LEU A 74 -0.94 16.10 -3.12
C LEU A 74 0.58 15.96 -2.98
N PHE A 75 1.09 15.38 -1.89
CA PHE A 75 2.50 15.03 -1.77
C PHE A 75 2.94 14.03 -2.85
N ALA A 76 2.16 12.95 -3.06
CA ALA A 76 2.45 11.97 -4.09
C ALA A 76 2.56 12.61 -5.49
N ILE A 77 1.61 13.48 -5.85
CA ILE A 77 1.63 14.24 -7.11
C ILE A 77 2.84 15.18 -7.17
N ALA A 78 3.13 15.91 -6.08
CA ALA A 78 4.24 16.85 -6.01
C ALA A 78 5.62 16.17 -6.11
N MET A 79 5.77 14.98 -5.57
CA MET A 79 7.02 14.22 -5.68
C MET A 79 7.21 13.68 -7.11
N GLU A 80 6.15 13.17 -7.73
CA GLU A 80 6.16 12.65 -9.10
C GLU A 80 6.36 13.76 -10.14
N LEU A 81 5.77 14.94 -9.96
CA LEU A 81 5.98 16.07 -10.87
C LEU A 81 7.43 16.57 -10.83
N GLU A 82 8.11 16.54 -9.67
CA GLU A 82 9.51 17.00 -9.58
C GLU A 82 10.49 16.09 -10.33
N GLN A 83 10.10 14.86 -10.67
CA GLN A 83 10.88 13.98 -11.56
C GLN A 83 10.76 14.37 -13.03
N LYS A 84 9.85 15.28 -13.39
CA LYS A 84 9.55 15.66 -14.77
C LYS A 84 10.21 17.00 -15.11
N SER A 85 11.39 16.95 -15.71
CA SER A 85 12.16 18.14 -16.13
C SER A 85 11.38 19.09 -17.07
N GLN A 86 10.37 18.59 -17.77
CA GLN A 86 9.49 19.38 -18.65
C GLN A 86 8.39 20.15 -17.93
N ILE A 87 8.17 19.91 -16.64
CA ILE A 87 7.21 20.64 -15.78
C ILE A 87 8.02 21.69 -15.01
N GLN A 88 7.60 22.94 -15.11
CA GLN A 88 8.26 24.06 -14.44
C GLN A 88 7.31 24.68 -13.40
N PRO A 89 7.82 25.41 -12.41
CA PRO A 89 6.98 26.23 -11.54
C PRO A 89 6.05 27.13 -12.36
N GLU A 90 4.87 27.41 -11.81
CA GLU A 90 3.75 28.13 -12.44
C GLU A 90 3.03 27.41 -13.60
N ASP A 91 3.44 26.18 -13.95
CA ASP A 91 2.66 25.39 -14.91
C ASP A 91 1.29 24.98 -14.34
N VAL A 92 0.30 24.91 -15.24
CA VAL A 92 -1.02 24.33 -14.95
C VAL A 92 -0.95 22.85 -15.31
N ILE A 93 -1.19 21.97 -14.34
CA ILE A 93 -0.99 20.53 -14.49
C ILE A 93 -2.35 19.85 -14.38
N GLN A 94 -2.76 19.21 -15.48
CA GLN A 94 -3.88 18.30 -15.53
C GLN A 94 -3.42 16.91 -15.08
N VAL A 95 -3.98 16.44 -13.97
CA VAL A 95 -3.61 15.17 -13.35
C VAL A 95 -4.64 14.10 -13.69
N GLU A 96 -4.15 12.96 -14.16
CA GLU A 96 -4.87 11.69 -14.22
C GLU A 96 -4.41 10.82 -13.05
N LEU A 97 -5.36 10.35 -12.23
CA LEU A 97 -5.06 9.70 -10.96
C LEU A 97 -5.63 8.26 -10.91
N PRO A 98 -4.90 7.27 -11.43
CA PRO A 98 -5.15 5.87 -11.12
C PRO A 98 -4.97 5.64 -9.61
N ILE A 99 -5.95 5.05 -8.95
CA ILE A 99 -5.89 4.70 -7.53
C ILE A 99 -6.33 3.26 -7.34
N GLY A 100 -6.28 2.76 -6.10
CA GLY A 100 -6.87 1.45 -5.83
C GLY A 100 -7.43 1.27 -4.45
N LEU A 101 -8.13 0.15 -4.31
CA LEU A 101 -8.92 -0.23 -3.14
C LEU A 101 -8.76 -1.73 -2.89
N PRO A 102 -8.79 -2.18 -1.62
CA PRO A 102 -8.88 -3.60 -1.31
C PRO A 102 -10.10 -4.20 -2.02
N PRO A 103 -10.00 -5.41 -2.61
CA PRO A 103 -11.09 -5.96 -3.40
C PRO A 103 -12.42 -6.10 -2.65
N LYS A 104 -12.37 -6.49 -1.36
CA LYS A 104 -13.54 -6.57 -0.47
C LYS A 104 -14.36 -5.28 -0.42
N HIS A 105 -13.68 -4.15 -0.52
CA HIS A 105 -14.28 -2.82 -0.39
C HIS A 105 -14.52 -2.16 -1.74
N PHE A 106 -14.09 -2.77 -2.84
CA PHE A 106 -14.10 -2.14 -4.15
C PHE A 106 -15.53 -1.75 -4.58
N ALA A 107 -16.47 -2.69 -4.54
CA ALA A 107 -17.85 -2.44 -4.96
C ALA A 107 -18.57 -1.35 -4.14
N GLU A 108 -18.25 -1.24 -2.85
CA GLU A 108 -18.86 -0.24 -1.96
C GLU A 108 -18.18 1.14 -2.08
N LEU A 109 -16.85 1.16 -2.22
CA LEU A 109 -16.05 2.36 -2.01
C LEU A 109 -15.55 3.02 -3.30
N CYS A 110 -15.59 2.33 -4.45
CA CYS A 110 -15.00 2.78 -5.72
C CYS A 110 -15.43 4.22 -6.07
N GLU A 111 -16.73 4.46 -6.26
CA GLU A 111 -17.24 5.78 -6.64
C GLU A 111 -16.95 6.85 -5.58
N ARG A 112 -16.96 6.47 -4.30
CA ARG A 112 -16.69 7.40 -3.19
C ARG A 112 -15.23 7.84 -3.21
N TYR A 113 -14.29 6.92 -3.42
CA TYR A 113 -12.86 7.21 -3.53
C TYR A 113 -12.56 8.06 -4.76
N GLU A 114 -13.11 7.70 -5.92
CA GLU A 114 -12.94 8.48 -7.14
C GLU A 114 -13.43 9.92 -6.97
N ARG A 115 -14.62 10.10 -6.38
CA ARG A 115 -15.16 11.43 -6.09
C ARG A 115 -14.31 12.20 -5.09
N TYR A 116 -13.89 11.56 -4.00
CA TYR A 116 -13.07 12.17 -2.96
C TYR A 116 -11.74 12.68 -3.52
N PHE A 117 -10.99 11.83 -4.24
CA PHE A 117 -9.68 12.18 -4.77
C PHE A 117 -9.73 13.02 -6.05
N LYS A 118 -10.89 13.14 -6.70
CA LYS A 118 -11.09 14.12 -7.77
C LYS A 118 -11.27 15.53 -7.23
N GLY A 119 -11.80 15.65 -6.01
CA GLY A 119 -12.16 16.94 -5.42
C GLY A 119 -13.25 17.64 -6.23
N ASP A 120 -13.20 18.97 -6.31
CA ASP A 120 -14.17 19.78 -7.05
C ASP A 120 -13.82 19.96 -8.54
N GLY A 121 -12.75 19.32 -9.01
CA GLY A 121 -12.27 19.42 -10.39
C GLY A 121 -11.73 20.80 -10.79
N LYS A 122 -11.56 21.73 -9.85
CA LYS A 122 -11.01 23.06 -10.13
C LYS A 122 -9.50 23.06 -10.09
N VAL A 123 -8.91 24.11 -10.67
CA VAL A 123 -7.49 24.40 -10.52
C VAL A 123 -7.23 24.89 -9.10
N GLN A 124 -6.24 24.32 -8.45
CA GLN A 124 -5.85 24.64 -7.08
C GLN A 124 -4.35 24.93 -7.04
N GLU A 125 -3.97 25.97 -6.31
CA GLU A 125 -2.56 26.30 -6.08
C GLU A 125 -1.95 25.29 -5.09
N LEU A 126 -0.81 24.73 -5.47
CA LEU A 126 0.02 23.89 -4.63
C LEU A 126 1.44 24.45 -4.58
N CYS A 127 1.97 24.68 -3.39
CA CYS A 127 3.38 25.02 -3.25
C CYS A 127 4.14 23.85 -2.61
N PHE A 128 5.14 23.32 -3.31
CA PHE A 128 6.01 22.26 -2.81
C PHE A 128 7.46 22.74 -2.80
N ASN A 129 8.09 22.78 -1.62
CA ASN A 129 9.47 23.25 -1.45
C ASN A 129 9.75 24.61 -2.13
N ASP A 130 8.91 25.61 -1.84
CA ASP A 130 8.97 26.97 -2.43
C ASP A 130 8.65 27.06 -3.94
N LYS A 131 8.31 25.95 -4.62
CA LYS A 131 7.87 25.95 -6.02
C LYS A 131 6.35 25.89 -6.09
N VAL A 132 5.74 26.85 -6.79
CA VAL A 132 4.29 26.93 -6.97
C VAL A 132 3.88 26.19 -8.25
N TYR A 133 2.80 25.43 -8.18
CA TYR A 133 2.17 24.72 -9.29
C TYR A 133 0.65 24.89 -9.21
N HIS A 134 -0.02 24.81 -10.35
CA HIS A 134 -1.48 24.93 -10.44
C HIS A 134 -2.08 23.60 -10.85
N LEU A 135 -2.59 22.81 -9.91
CA LEU A 135 -3.05 21.44 -10.15
C LEU A 135 -4.54 21.37 -10.43
N CYS A 136 -4.94 20.50 -11.36
CA CYS A 136 -6.33 20.11 -11.57
C CYS A 136 -6.40 18.60 -11.78
N ILE A 137 -7.01 17.87 -10.84
CA ILE A 137 -7.25 16.43 -10.97
C ILE A 137 -8.47 16.22 -11.88
N GLN A 138 -8.21 15.89 -13.13
CA GLN A 138 -9.23 15.80 -14.19
C GLN A 138 -10.01 14.49 -14.11
N ASN A 139 -9.26 13.38 -13.94
CA ASN A 139 -9.83 12.05 -13.92
C ASN A 139 -9.21 11.22 -12.79
N VAL A 140 -10.05 10.42 -12.15
CA VAL A 140 -9.65 9.45 -11.12
C VAL A 140 -10.31 8.15 -11.48
N MET A 141 -9.56 7.05 -11.42
CA MET A 141 -10.08 5.72 -11.71
C MET A 141 -9.53 4.73 -10.71
N ALA A 142 -10.43 4.04 -10.01
CA ALA A 142 -10.04 3.04 -9.03
C ALA A 142 -9.88 1.66 -9.68
N PHE A 143 -8.88 0.91 -9.21
CA PHE A 143 -8.64 -0.48 -9.59
C PHE A 143 -8.54 -1.37 -8.35
N PRO A 144 -8.92 -2.66 -8.44
CA PRO A 144 -8.73 -3.58 -7.32
C PRO A 144 -7.23 -3.77 -7.02
N GLN A 145 -6.87 -3.60 -5.73
CA GLN A 145 -5.58 -4.04 -5.18
C GLN A 145 -5.41 -5.53 -5.40
N ASP A 146 -4.17 -6.02 -5.32
CA ASP A 146 -3.77 -7.40 -5.61
C ASP A 146 -3.92 -7.77 -7.11
N TYR A 147 -5.10 -7.58 -7.70
CA TYR A 147 -5.30 -7.70 -9.16
C TYR A 147 -4.31 -6.82 -9.93
N ALA A 148 -4.22 -5.53 -9.58
CA ALA A 148 -3.32 -4.60 -10.24
C ALA A 148 -1.85 -5.05 -10.13
N ALA A 149 -1.40 -5.47 -8.95
CA ALA A 149 -0.06 -6.00 -8.75
C ALA A 149 0.18 -7.26 -9.60
N MET A 150 -0.79 -8.19 -9.62
CA MET A 150 -0.74 -9.40 -10.44
C MET A 150 -0.63 -9.09 -11.95
N MET A 151 -1.26 -8.01 -12.43
CA MET A 151 -1.17 -7.62 -13.85
C MET A 151 0.25 -7.30 -14.31
N THR A 152 1.12 -6.87 -13.40
CA THR A 152 2.54 -6.62 -13.72
C THR A 152 3.28 -7.90 -14.17
N ARG A 153 2.73 -9.08 -13.85
CA ARG A 153 3.27 -10.40 -14.23
C ARG A 153 2.28 -11.25 -15.01
N MET A 154 1.30 -10.62 -15.67
CA MET A 154 0.20 -11.32 -16.36
C MET A 154 0.69 -12.38 -17.37
N MET A 155 1.78 -12.10 -18.09
CA MET A 155 2.37 -13.03 -19.07
C MET A 155 2.83 -14.35 -18.44
N GLU A 156 3.29 -14.32 -17.19
CA GLU A 156 3.66 -15.53 -16.45
C GLU A 156 2.40 -16.19 -15.85
N ILE A 157 1.52 -15.40 -15.25
CA ILE A 157 0.33 -15.87 -14.51
C ILE A 157 -0.68 -16.58 -15.43
N ARG A 158 -0.87 -16.10 -16.67
CA ARG A 158 -1.87 -16.66 -17.59
C ARG A 158 -1.59 -18.11 -18.02
N GLU A 159 -0.32 -18.52 -17.99
CA GLU A 159 0.11 -19.88 -18.36
C GLU A 159 -0.15 -20.89 -17.23
N ILE A 160 -0.49 -20.39 -16.03
CA ILE A 160 -0.73 -21.21 -14.85
C ILE A 160 -2.25 -21.42 -14.70
N PRO A 161 -2.73 -22.67 -14.59
CA PRO A 161 -4.17 -22.96 -14.56
C PRO A 161 -4.92 -22.27 -13.41
N LYS A 162 -4.27 -22.15 -12.25
CA LYS A 162 -4.86 -21.62 -11.01
C LYS A 162 -3.77 -20.94 -10.18
N VAL A 163 -3.92 -19.64 -9.97
CA VAL A 163 -3.00 -18.78 -9.22
C VAL A 163 -3.77 -18.01 -8.16
N VAL A 164 -3.22 -17.84 -6.96
CA VAL A 164 -3.76 -16.90 -5.98
C VAL A 164 -2.73 -15.80 -5.71
N GLY A 165 -3.13 -14.54 -5.89
CA GLY A 165 -2.40 -13.39 -5.37
C GLY A 165 -2.69 -13.25 -3.88
N ILE A 166 -1.68 -12.96 -3.07
CA ILE A 166 -1.83 -12.67 -1.63
C ILE A 166 -0.98 -11.44 -1.30
N ASP A 167 -1.62 -10.28 -1.17
CA ASP A 167 -0.98 -9.02 -0.76
C ASP A 167 -1.04 -8.87 0.77
N ILE A 168 0.11 -9.01 1.43
CA ILE A 168 0.21 -8.85 2.89
C ILE A 168 0.51 -7.39 3.21
N GLY A 169 -0.55 -6.66 3.50
CA GLY A 169 -0.53 -5.24 3.81
C GLY A 169 -0.29 -4.92 5.29
N GLY A 170 -0.42 -3.64 5.61
CA GLY A 170 -0.26 -3.12 6.98
C GLY A 170 -1.32 -3.66 7.94
N PHE A 171 -2.59 -3.62 7.56
CA PHE A 171 -3.71 -4.05 8.42
C PHE A 171 -4.47 -5.25 7.87
N THR A 172 -4.44 -5.42 6.55
CA THR A 172 -5.19 -6.47 5.86
C THR A 172 -4.23 -7.32 5.04
N SER A 173 -4.64 -8.57 4.80
CA SER A 173 -4.11 -9.39 3.73
C SER A 173 -5.21 -9.59 2.70
N ASP A 174 -4.97 -9.10 1.49
CA ASP A 174 -5.90 -9.21 0.37
C ASP A 174 -5.53 -10.43 -0.46
N TYR A 175 -6.52 -11.13 -0.99
CA TYR A 175 -6.26 -12.23 -1.92
C TYR A 175 -7.24 -12.24 -3.08
N LEU A 176 -6.76 -12.67 -4.23
CA LEU A 176 -7.54 -12.86 -5.45
C LEU A 176 -7.10 -14.14 -6.17
N LEU A 177 -8.06 -15.03 -6.39
CA LEU A 177 -7.86 -16.19 -7.24
C LEU A 177 -7.96 -15.80 -8.72
N MET A 178 -7.06 -16.34 -9.53
CA MET A 178 -7.06 -16.27 -10.97
C MET A 178 -7.08 -17.68 -11.56
N ARG A 179 -7.91 -17.88 -12.58
CA ARG A 179 -7.99 -19.13 -13.35
C ARG A 179 -7.63 -18.86 -14.79
N SER A 180 -6.51 -19.43 -15.24
CA SER A 180 -6.02 -19.25 -16.62
C SER A 180 -5.98 -17.76 -17.05
N GLY A 181 -5.42 -16.92 -16.18
CA GLY A 181 -5.31 -15.47 -16.42
C GLY A 181 -6.59 -14.65 -16.21
N ARG A 182 -7.71 -15.25 -15.80
CA ARG A 182 -8.95 -14.52 -15.51
C ARG A 182 -9.18 -14.40 -14.00
N PRO A 183 -9.50 -13.21 -13.46
CA PRO A 183 -9.85 -13.06 -12.05
C PRO A 183 -11.16 -13.80 -11.74
N ASP A 184 -11.19 -14.50 -10.62
CA ASP A 184 -12.36 -15.18 -10.07
C ASP A 184 -12.89 -14.37 -8.88
N MET A 185 -13.91 -13.55 -9.15
CA MET A 185 -14.43 -12.58 -8.19
C MET A 185 -15.17 -13.22 -6.99
N ASP A 186 -15.56 -14.50 -7.11
CA ASP A 186 -16.14 -15.26 -5.98
C ASP A 186 -15.05 -15.65 -4.96
N TYR A 187 -13.78 -15.62 -5.37
CA TYR A 187 -12.61 -15.98 -4.58
C TYR A 187 -11.67 -14.78 -4.45
N CYS A 188 -12.23 -13.68 -3.96
CA CYS A 188 -11.56 -12.40 -3.80
C CYS A 188 -12.05 -11.70 -2.52
N ASP A 189 -11.18 -11.48 -1.54
CA ASP A 189 -11.57 -10.86 -0.25
C ASP A 189 -10.35 -10.26 0.47
N SER A 190 -10.62 -9.56 1.57
CA SER A 190 -9.63 -8.99 2.50
C SER A 190 -9.81 -9.58 3.90
N LEU A 191 -8.72 -10.10 4.45
CA LEU A 191 -8.61 -10.56 5.83
C LEU A 191 -8.08 -9.43 6.70
N GLU A 192 -8.63 -9.22 7.89
CA GLU A 192 -8.07 -8.29 8.90
C GLU A 192 -6.84 -8.91 9.60
N LYS A 193 -5.88 -9.36 8.78
CA LYS A 193 -4.60 -9.95 9.18
C LYS A 193 -3.49 -9.23 8.42
N GLY A 194 -2.83 -8.26 9.04
CA GLY A 194 -1.71 -7.53 8.45
C GLY A 194 -0.52 -7.48 9.38
N VAL A 195 0.61 -6.93 8.91
CA VAL A 195 1.82 -6.86 9.73
C VAL A 195 1.66 -5.99 10.98
N ILE A 196 0.82 -4.95 10.96
CA ILE A 196 0.54 -4.10 12.13
C ILE A 196 -0.31 -4.83 13.16
N THR A 197 -1.28 -5.66 12.73
CA THR A 197 -2.06 -6.47 13.69
C THR A 197 -1.14 -7.48 14.36
N MET A 198 -0.27 -8.14 13.58
CA MET A 198 0.76 -9.04 14.10
C MET A 198 1.70 -8.33 15.10
N TYR A 199 2.20 -7.14 14.76
CA TYR A 199 3.06 -6.38 15.68
C TYR A 199 2.34 -6.05 16.98
N ASN A 200 1.09 -5.59 16.94
CA ASN A 200 0.34 -5.26 18.15
C ASN A 200 0.17 -6.49 19.06
N ASP A 201 -0.11 -7.65 18.47
CA ASP A 201 -0.24 -8.91 19.22
C ASP A 201 1.09 -9.29 19.88
N ILE A 202 2.20 -9.20 19.13
CA ILE A 202 3.55 -9.47 19.65
C ILE A 202 3.92 -8.50 20.78
N ILE A 203 3.74 -7.20 20.59
CA ILE A 203 4.05 -6.18 21.60
C ILE A 203 3.25 -6.46 22.87
N SER A 204 1.96 -6.78 22.73
CA SER A 204 1.10 -7.06 23.89
C SER A 204 1.52 -8.32 24.64
N SER A 205 1.88 -9.40 23.94
CA SER A 205 2.33 -10.66 24.56
C SER A 205 3.70 -10.48 25.23
N ILE A 206 4.67 -9.88 24.54
CA ILE A 206 6.01 -9.67 25.09
C ILE A 206 6.00 -8.75 26.31
N ASN A 207 5.21 -7.68 26.28
CA ASN A 207 5.04 -6.82 27.45
C ASN A 207 4.44 -7.58 28.63
N SER A 208 3.45 -8.44 28.39
CA SER A 208 2.78 -9.21 29.46
C SER A 208 3.67 -10.33 30.05
N GLU A 209 4.50 -10.98 29.24
CA GLU A 209 5.26 -12.17 29.64
C GLU A 209 6.69 -11.85 30.10
N TYR A 210 7.30 -10.81 29.53
CA TYR A 210 8.71 -10.47 29.73
C TYR A 210 8.92 -9.07 30.35
N ASP A 211 7.85 -8.29 30.59
CA ASP A 211 7.93 -6.89 31.06
C ASP A 211 8.81 -6.01 30.16
N MET A 212 8.74 -6.28 28.84
CA MET A 212 9.53 -5.61 27.81
C MET A 212 8.65 -4.82 26.85
N LEU A 213 9.02 -3.54 26.65
CA LEU A 213 8.37 -2.65 25.69
C LEU A 213 9.10 -2.70 24.34
N LEU A 214 8.73 -3.67 23.49
CA LEU A 214 9.21 -3.70 22.11
C LEU A 214 8.52 -2.66 21.24
N GLU A 215 9.27 -2.11 20.28
CA GLU A 215 8.74 -1.32 19.17
C GLU A 215 8.69 -2.16 17.88
N GLU A 216 7.99 -1.68 16.86
CA GLU A 216 7.91 -2.37 15.56
C GLU A 216 9.29 -2.59 14.91
N ALA A 217 10.23 -1.67 15.16
CA ALA A 217 11.60 -1.80 14.68
C ALA A 217 12.34 -2.99 15.31
N ASP A 218 12.04 -3.32 16.57
CA ASP A 218 12.62 -4.47 17.25
C ASP A 218 12.11 -5.78 16.67
N ILE A 219 10.80 -5.87 16.43
CA ILE A 219 10.18 -7.03 15.80
C ILE A 219 10.73 -7.21 14.38
N ASP A 220 10.84 -6.12 13.61
CA ASP A 220 11.47 -6.14 12.28
C ASP A 220 12.93 -6.63 12.35
N SER A 221 13.68 -6.26 13.39
CA SER A 221 15.05 -6.72 13.59
C SER A 221 15.11 -8.24 13.81
N ILE A 222 14.25 -8.76 14.67
CA ILE A 222 14.16 -10.20 14.98
C ILE A 222 13.74 -11.00 13.74
N ILE A 223 12.69 -10.58 13.02
CA ILE A 223 12.23 -11.23 11.78
C ILE A 223 13.35 -11.30 10.74
N LYS A 224 14.20 -10.26 10.66
CA LYS A 224 15.35 -10.18 9.75
C LYS A 224 16.59 -10.93 10.26
N GLY A 225 16.50 -11.62 11.39
CA GLY A 225 17.60 -12.40 11.98
C GLY A 225 18.68 -11.56 12.67
N LYS A 226 18.42 -10.28 12.95
CA LYS A 226 19.31 -9.40 13.72
C LYS A 226 18.95 -9.46 15.19
N THR A 227 19.19 -10.61 15.80
CA THR A 227 18.69 -11.01 17.11
C THR A 227 19.67 -10.77 18.26
N GLN A 228 20.92 -10.40 17.97
CA GLN A 228 22.01 -10.28 18.96
C GLN A 228 21.79 -9.23 20.07
N TYR A 229 20.75 -8.41 19.96
CA TYR A 229 20.40 -7.36 20.93
C TYR A 229 19.27 -7.76 21.88
N TYR A 230 18.71 -8.97 21.72
CA TYR A 230 17.55 -9.43 22.45
C TYR A 230 17.85 -10.76 23.15
N GLU A 231 17.19 -11.00 24.27
CA GLU A 231 17.30 -12.28 24.97
C GLU A 231 16.74 -13.43 24.12
N GLU A 232 17.36 -14.62 24.20
CA GLU A 232 16.99 -15.77 23.37
C GLU A 232 15.52 -16.17 23.53
N ALA A 233 15.00 -16.12 24.77
CA ALA A 233 13.59 -16.44 25.05
C ALA A 233 12.63 -15.47 24.34
N VAL A 234 12.97 -14.18 24.31
CA VAL A 234 12.18 -13.14 23.62
C VAL A 234 12.22 -13.36 22.12
N VAL A 235 13.40 -13.67 21.56
CA VAL A 235 13.58 -13.98 20.14
C VAL A 235 12.70 -15.17 19.76
N GLN A 236 12.76 -16.27 20.52
CA GLN A 236 11.96 -17.47 20.27
C GLN A 236 10.46 -17.20 20.35
N ALA A 237 10.01 -16.42 21.35
CA ALA A 237 8.60 -16.04 21.49
C ALA A 237 8.12 -15.23 20.28
N VAL A 238 8.87 -14.21 19.86
CA VAL A 238 8.55 -13.40 18.69
C VAL A 238 8.50 -14.26 17.42
N GLU A 239 9.52 -15.07 17.15
CA GLU A 239 9.55 -15.92 15.96
C GLU A 239 8.39 -16.94 15.94
N THR A 240 8.02 -17.49 17.10
CA THR A 240 6.86 -18.39 17.23
C THR A 240 5.56 -17.67 16.89
N MET A 241 5.35 -16.46 17.41
CA MET A 241 4.15 -15.67 17.10
C MET A 241 4.07 -15.28 15.62
N VAL A 242 5.21 -14.95 15.00
CA VAL A 242 5.27 -14.67 13.55
C VAL A 242 4.93 -15.93 12.74
N GLN A 243 5.46 -17.08 13.12
CA GLN A 243 5.13 -18.35 12.45
C GLN A 243 3.64 -18.71 12.61
N ASN A 244 3.05 -18.47 13.78
CA ASN A 244 1.62 -18.68 14.02
C ASN A 244 0.77 -17.74 13.16
N PHE A 245 1.14 -16.46 13.06
CA PHE A 245 0.46 -15.50 12.20
C PHE A 245 0.42 -15.95 10.74
N VAL A 246 1.57 -16.39 10.20
CA VAL A 246 1.66 -16.90 8.82
C VAL A 246 0.82 -18.16 8.64
N THR A 247 0.89 -19.10 9.59
CA THR A 247 0.13 -20.34 9.55
C THR A 247 -1.37 -20.06 9.55
N ASP A 248 -1.83 -19.15 10.40
CA ASP A 248 -3.22 -18.74 10.50
C ASP A 248 -3.73 -17.98 9.28
N LEU A 249 -2.87 -17.18 8.64
CA LEU A 249 -3.19 -16.51 7.38
C LEU A 249 -3.47 -17.56 6.28
N LEU A 250 -2.58 -18.52 6.08
CA LEU A 250 -2.76 -19.60 5.09
C LEU A 250 -3.93 -20.53 5.45
N ASN A 251 -4.20 -20.74 6.75
CA ASN A 251 -5.38 -21.45 7.23
C ASN A 251 -6.66 -20.73 6.81
N SER A 252 -6.73 -19.42 7.06
CA SER A 252 -7.89 -18.57 6.76
C SER A 252 -8.22 -18.52 5.27
N ILE A 253 -7.21 -18.56 4.40
CA ILE A 253 -7.37 -18.59 2.94
C ILE A 253 -7.97 -19.93 2.48
N ARG A 254 -7.55 -21.05 3.09
CA ARG A 254 -8.14 -22.37 2.78
C ARG A 254 -9.56 -22.52 3.29
N GLU A 255 -9.90 -21.94 4.44
CA GLU A 255 -11.28 -21.91 4.93
C GLU A 255 -12.21 -21.20 3.93
N ARG A 256 -11.67 -20.30 3.12
CA ARG A 256 -12.36 -19.62 2.00
C ARG A 256 -12.28 -20.39 0.67
N GLY A 257 -11.85 -21.64 0.71
CA GLY A 257 -11.84 -22.55 -0.43
C GLY A 257 -10.59 -22.50 -1.31
N ILE A 258 -9.54 -21.76 -0.91
CA ILE A 258 -8.29 -21.70 -1.67
C ILE A 258 -7.19 -22.46 -0.93
N ASP A 259 -6.87 -23.66 -1.41
CA ASP A 259 -5.75 -24.43 -0.89
C ASP A 259 -4.43 -23.97 -1.52
N THR A 260 -3.59 -23.27 -0.76
CA THR A 260 -2.25 -22.77 -1.16
C THR A 260 -1.23 -23.89 -1.40
N LYS A 261 -1.54 -25.14 -1.01
CA LYS A 261 -0.70 -26.31 -1.32
C LYS A 261 -0.89 -26.80 -2.75
N SER A 262 -2.09 -26.68 -3.29
CA SER A 262 -2.47 -27.08 -4.66
C SER A 262 -2.68 -25.91 -5.61
N THR A 263 -2.43 -24.69 -5.17
CA THR A 263 -2.60 -23.45 -5.94
C THR A 263 -1.28 -22.71 -6.01
N TYR A 264 -0.88 -22.29 -7.21
CA TYR A 264 0.33 -21.48 -7.33
C TYR A 264 0.12 -20.15 -6.61
N THR A 265 1.01 -19.81 -5.68
CA THR A 265 0.81 -18.64 -4.81
C THR A 265 1.77 -17.52 -5.21
N VAL A 266 1.24 -16.31 -5.41
CA VAL A 266 2.02 -15.12 -5.69
C VAL A 266 1.87 -14.19 -4.50
N PHE A 267 2.91 -14.10 -3.66
CA PHE A 267 2.90 -13.18 -2.53
C PHE A 267 3.31 -11.78 -2.97
N ILE A 268 2.60 -10.77 -2.47
CA ILE A 268 2.71 -9.38 -2.90
C ILE A 268 2.94 -8.48 -1.69
N GLY A 269 3.69 -7.41 -1.93
CA GLY A 269 3.85 -6.32 -0.98
C GLY A 269 4.97 -6.50 0.03
N GLY A 270 5.22 -5.45 0.81
CA GLY A 270 6.33 -5.41 1.77
C GLY A 270 6.16 -6.40 2.93
N GLY A 271 4.93 -6.73 3.33
CA GLY A 271 4.67 -7.72 4.37
C GLY A 271 5.05 -9.13 3.93
N ALA A 272 4.81 -9.48 2.66
CA ALA A 272 5.23 -10.76 2.11
C ALA A 272 6.76 -10.92 2.11
N VAL A 273 7.49 -9.87 1.68
CA VAL A 273 8.96 -9.88 1.70
C VAL A 273 9.51 -9.95 3.11
N LEU A 274 8.89 -9.24 4.07
CA LEU A 274 9.26 -9.30 5.47
C LEU A 274 9.10 -10.72 6.04
N LEU A 275 8.02 -11.40 5.67
CA LEU A 275 7.63 -12.70 6.21
C LEU A 275 8.13 -13.90 5.38
N GLU A 276 8.93 -13.67 4.34
CA GLU A 276 9.34 -14.68 3.35
C GLU A 276 9.87 -15.96 3.99
N ARG A 277 10.83 -15.83 4.94
CA ARG A 277 11.41 -16.96 5.65
C ARG A 277 10.36 -17.83 6.36
N PHE A 278 9.34 -17.20 6.94
CA PHE A 278 8.29 -17.88 7.70
C PHE A 278 7.20 -18.45 6.78
N LEU A 279 6.93 -17.80 5.64
CA LEU A 279 6.05 -18.29 4.58
C LEU A 279 6.62 -19.58 3.95
N GLU A 280 7.91 -19.60 3.66
CA GLU A 280 8.60 -20.77 3.08
C GLU A 280 8.68 -21.96 4.05
N GLN A 281 8.67 -21.71 5.35
CA GLN A 281 8.64 -22.74 6.39
C GLN A 281 7.25 -23.34 6.63
N ALA A 282 6.19 -22.72 6.09
CA ALA A 282 4.83 -23.21 6.32
C ALA A 282 4.53 -24.48 5.49
N ASP A 283 4.18 -25.59 6.16
CA ASP A 283 3.83 -26.89 5.56
C ASP A 283 2.69 -26.86 4.52
N ARG A 284 1.96 -25.75 4.49
CA ARG A 284 0.75 -25.51 3.71
C ARG A 284 1.00 -24.68 2.45
N LEU A 285 2.24 -24.35 2.15
CA LEU A 285 2.61 -23.62 0.95
C LEU A 285 3.12 -24.56 -0.14
N GLY A 286 2.51 -24.50 -1.32
CA GLY A 286 2.96 -25.21 -2.51
C GLY A 286 3.97 -24.41 -3.33
N LYS A 287 3.89 -24.54 -4.65
CA LYS A 287 4.69 -23.70 -5.57
C LYS A 287 4.29 -22.24 -5.42
N HIS A 288 5.28 -21.36 -5.34
CA HIS A 288 5.03 -19.95 -5.10
C HIS A 288 6.13 -19.05 -5.69
N THR A 289 5.86 -17.75 -5.70
CA THR A 289 6.82 -16.68 -6.00
C THR A 289 6.45 -15.41 -5.24
N PHE A 290 7.35 -14.44 -5.24
CA PHE A 290 7.14 -13.11 -4.67
C PHE A 290 7.15 -12.04 -5.76
N ILE A 291 6.22 -11.09 -5.68
CA ILE A 291 6.35 -9.77 -6.31
C ILE A 291 6.99 -8.85 -5.27
N ARG A 292 8.31 -8.71 -5.39
CA ARG A 292 9.14 -8.00 -4.40
C ARG A 292 9.05 -6.48 -4.51
N ASP A 293 8.60 -5.96 -5.65
CA ASP A 293 8.41 -4.53 -5.79
C ASP A 293 7.23 -4.09 -4.91
N MET A 294 7.53 -3.34 -3.86
CA MET A 294 6.52 -2.79 -2.96
C MET A 294 5.53 -1.87 -3.69
N LYS A 295 5.88 -1.35 -4.88
CA LYS A 295 5.05 -0.43 -5.67
C LYS A 295 4.21 -1.15 -6.73
N ALA A 296 4.21 -2.48 -6.76
CA ALA A 296 3.53 -3.27 -7.81
C ALA A 296 2.06 -2.90 -8.00
N ASN A 297 1.32 -2.57 -6.93
CA ASN A 297 -0.05 -2.06 -7.06
C ASN A 297 -0.10 -0.73 -7.82
N ALA A 298 0.76 0.24 -7.48
CA ALA A 298 0.82 1.53 -8.17
C ALA A 298 1.21 1.37 -9.66
N ASP A 299 2.20 0.52 -9.95
CA ASP A 299 2.58 0.20 -11.33
C ASP A 299 1.45 -0.52 -12.09
N GLY A 300 0.73 -1.40 -11.40
CA GLY A 300 -0.46 -2.06 -11.89
C GLY A 300 -1.59 -1.10 -12.24
N TYR A 301 -1.86 -0.10 -11.40
CA TYR A 301 -2.87 0.92 -11.69
C TYR A 301 -2.48 1.77 -12.90
N ASP A 302 -1.20 2.15 -13.03
CA ASP A 302 -0.71 2.86 -14.21
C ASP A 302 -0.90 2.05 -15.50
N LEU A 303 -0.58 0.74 -15.45
CA LEU A 303 -0.77 -0.19 -16.55
C LEU A 303 -2.26 -0.32 -16.92
N LEU A 304 -3.11 -0.64 -15.95
CA LEU A 304 -4.54 -0.82 -16.15
C LEU A 304 -5.19 0.45 -16.69
N TYR A 305 -4.83 1.62 -16.15
CA TYR A 305 -5.33 2.89 -16.66
C TYR A 305 -4.98 3.11 -18.12
N ARG A 306 -3.73 2.81 -18.53
CA ARG A 306 -3.33 2.89 -19.94
C ARG A 306 -4.15 1.97 -20.84
N MET A 307 -4.42 0.76 -20.38
CA MET A 307 -5.24 -0.21 -21.13
C MET A 307 -6.67 0.31 -21.31
N THR A 308 -7.29 0.81 -20.23
CA THR A 308 -8.62 1.43 -20.29
C THR A 308 -8.67 2.61 -21.26
N GLN A 309 -7.65 3.48 -21.24
CA GLN A 309 -7.59 4.61 -22.18
C GLN A 309 -7.37 4.16 -23.64
N ALA A 310 -6.73 3.02 -23.86
CA ALA A 310 -6.52 2.43 -25.18
C ALA A 310 -7.75 1.62 -25.68
N GLY A 311 -8.77 1.41 -24.83
CA GLY A 311 -9.94 0.58 -25.15
C GLY A 311 -9.66 -0.93 -25.15
N VAL A 312 -8.65 -1.36 -24.37
CA VAL A 312 -8.21 -2.76 -24.22
C VAL A 312 -8.57 -3.28 -22.83
#